data_AF-A0A9Q1ZB05-F1
#
_entry.id   AF-A0A9Q1ZB05-F1
#
_cell.length_a   1.000
_cell.length_b   1.000
_cell.length_c   1.000
_cell.angle_alpha   90.00
_cell.angle_beta   90.00
_cell.angle_gamma   90.00
#
_symmetry.space_group_name_H-M   'P 1'
#
loop_
_entity.id
_entity.type
_entity.pdbx_description
1 polymer ?
#
loop_
_entity_poly.entity_id
_entity_poly.type
_entity_poly.pdbx_seq_one_letter_code
_entity_poly.pdbx_strand_id
1 'polypeptide(L)' 'MVLHDIMKYIESEYNIINSTPCEICGDSYITENLEVHVVDNIPYDVCICVCPKCGHEKYFKFCAPFINDELFKNAIKTFQ' A
#
# COMPACT_ATOMS: atom_id res chain seq x y z
N MET A 1 7.80 -12.99 -11.53
CA MET A 1 8.81 -11.95 -11.17
C MET A 1 9.83 -12.59 -10.24
N VAL A 2 11.11 -12.19 -10.28
CA VAL A 2 12.07 -12.65 -9.26
C VAL A 2 11.93 -11.78 -7.99
N LEU A 3 12.37 -12.29 -6.83
CA LEU A 3 12.26 -11.59 -5.54
C LEU A 3 12.80 -10.14 -5.59
N HIS A 4 13.91 -9.94 -6.30
CA HIS A 4 14.52 -8.63 -6.51
C HIS A 4 13.60 -7.61 -7.18
N ASP A 5 12.83 -8.04 -8.17
CA ASP A 5 11.90 -7.15 -8.89
C ASP A 5 10.72 -6.77 -8.00
N ILE A 6 10.27 -7.70 -7.16
CA ILE A 6 9.19 -7.46 -6.19
C ILE A 6 9.66 -6.45 -5.13
N MET A 7 10.88 -6.62 -4.59
CA MET A 7 11.44 -5.67 -3.62
C MET A 7 11.57 -4.26 -4.21
N LYS A 8 12.07 -4.14 -5.45
CA LYS A 8 12.14 -2.85 -6.15
C LYS A 8 10.77 -2.21 -6.34
N TYR A 9 9.76 -3.02 -6.64
CA TYR A 9 8.38 -2.54 -6.76
C TYR A 9 7.90 -1.95 -5.43
N ILE A 10 8.05 -2.69 -4.33
CA ILE A 10 7.67 -2.26 -2.99
C ILE A 10 8.43 -0.98 -2.60
N GLU A 11 9.75 -0.93 -2.82
CA GLU A 11 10.55 0.28 -2.58
C GLU A 11 10.03 1.49 -3.37
N SER A 12 9.56 1.29 -4.60
CA SER A 12 8.99 2.38 -5.40
C SER A 12 7.68 2.93 -4.81
N GLU A 13 6.84 2.09 -4.19
CA GLU A 13 5.61 2.52 -3.52
C GLU A 13 5.92 3.37 -2.29
N TYR A 14 6.84 2.91 -1.44
CA TYR A 14 7.30 3.68 -0.28
C TYR A 14 7.96 5.00 -0.69
N ASN A 15 8.69 5.05 -1.79
CA ASN A 15 9.23 6.30 -2.31
C ASN A 15 8.12 7.29 -2.69
N ILE A 16 7.02 6.82 -3.28
CA ILE A 16 5.86 7.67 -3.59
C ILE A 16 5.20 8.17 -2.30
N ILE A 17 4.95 7.28 -1.32
CA ILE A 17 4.34 7.66 -0.04
C ILE A 17 5.21 8.71 0.67
N ASN A 18 6.51 8.43 0.82
CA ASN A 18 7.44 9.30 1.56
C ASN A 18 7.72 10.63 0.87
N SER A 19 7.54 10.71 -0.45
CA SER A 19 7.66 11.96 -1.21
C SER A 19 6.35 12.73 -1.32
N THR A 20 5.23 12.16 -0.87
CA THR A 20 3.93 12.83 -0.87
C THR A 20 3.75 13.58 0.46
N PRO A 21 3.73 14.93 0.44
CA PRO A 21 3.44 15.70 1.64
C PRO A 21 1.94 15.61 1.99
N CYS A 22 1.65 15.82 3.26
CA CYS A 22 0.30 15.90 3.79
C CYS A 22 -0.46 17.04 3.13
N GLU A 23 -1.63 16.70 2.58
CA GLU A 23 -2.47 17.67 1.85
C GLU A 23 -2.99 18.79 2.74
N ILE A 24 -3.00 18.58 4.06
CA ILE A 24 -3.51 19.54 5.04
C ILE A 24 -2.41 20.43 5.62
N CYS A 25 -1.26 19.86 6.00
CA CYS A 25 -0.22 20.58 6.74
C CYS A 25 1.18 20.57 6.10
N GLY A 26 1.34 19.88 4.97
CA GLY A 26 2.59 19.79 4.22
C GLY A 26 3.68 18.90 4.84
N ASP A 27 3.42 18.32 6.01
CA ASP A 27 4.36 17.39 6.70
C ASP A 27 4.31 15.99 6.07
N SER A 28 5.17 15.06 6.48
CA SER A 28 5.18 13.71 5.94
C SER A 28 4.06 12.83 6.51
N TYR A 29 3.60 11.87 5.70
CA TYR A 29 2.78 10.76 6.19
C TYR A 29 3.67 9.63 6.75
N ILE A 30 3.11 8.83 7.67
CA ILE A 30 3.66 7.54 8.10
C ILE A 30 2.67 6.42 7.74
N THR A 31 3.16 5.26 7.34
CA THR A 31 2.32 4.08 7.07
C THR A 31 1.96 3.39 8.37
N GLU A 32 0.66 3.23 8.64
CA GLU A 32 0.17 2.52 9.83
C GLU A 32 -0.23 1.08 9.51
N ASN A 33 -0.95 0.87 8.41
CA ASN A 33 -1.44 -0.44 8.01
C ASN A 33 -1.19 -0.70 6.53
N LEU A 34 -1.01 -1.97 6.21
CA LEU A 34 -0.85 -2.49 4.86
C LEU A 34 -1.92 -3.56 4.63
N GLU A 35 -2.70 -3.40 3.58
CA GLU A 35 -3.79 -4.31 3.24
C GLU A 35 -3.74 -4.69 1.76
N VAL A 36 -3.95 -5.96 1.45
CA VAL A 36 -4.08 -6.41 0.07
C VAL A 36 -5.57 -6.54 -0.28
N HIS A 37 -5.98 -5.82 -1.31
CA HIS A 37 -7.36 -5.81 -1.82
C HIS A 37 -7.42 -6.30 -3.25
N VAL A 38 -8.46 -7.05 -3.63
CA VAL A 38 -8.72 -7.38 -5.04
C VAL A 38 -9.94 -6.63 -5.52
N VAL A 39 -9.74 -5.89 -6.61
CA VAL A 39 -10.81 -5.16 -7.31
C VAL A 39 -10.77 -5.60 -8.76
N ASP A 40 -11.90 -6.08 -9.29
CA ASP A 40 -12.03 -6.59 -10.66
C ASP A 40 -10.96 -7.64 -11.04
N ASN A 41 -10.67 -8.56 -10.11
CA ASN A 41 -9.66 -9.61 -10.26
C ASN A 41 -8.21 -9.09 -10.39
N ILE A 42 -7.97 -7.83 -10.02
CA ILE A 42 -6.64 -7.22 -9.96
C ILE A 42 -6.29 -6.99 -8.48
N PRO A 43 -5.16 -7.54 -8.00
CA PRO A 43 -4.68 -7.28 -6.64
C PRO A 43 -4.08 -5.88 -6.54
N TYR A 44 -4.29 -5.26 -5.38
CA TYR A 44 -3.76 -3.96 -5.02
C TYR A 44 -3.18 -4.01 -3.62
N ASP A 45 -2.06 -3.32 -3.44
CA ASP A 45 -1.55 -2.97 -2.12
C ASP A 45 -2.16 -1.63 -1.70
N VAL A 46 -2.80 -1.62 -0.53
CA VAL A 46 -3.46 -0.46 0.05
C VAL A 46 -2.73 -0.09 1.33
N CYS A 47 -2.01 1.03 1.26
CA CYS A 47 -1.31 1.60 2.41
C CYS A 47 -2.19 2.64 3.07
N ILE A 48 -2.55 2.39 4.33
CA ILE A 48 -3.24 3.36 5.18
C ILE A 48 -2.17 4.17 5.89
N CYS A 49 -2.10 5.46 5.58
CA CYS A 49 -1.10 6.36 6.11
C CYS A 49 -1.74 7.49 6.91
N VAL A 50 -1.12 7.88 8.02
CA VAL A 50 -1.56 9.02 8.84
C VAL A 50 -0.48 10.07 8.90
N CYS A 51 -0.88 11.34 8.89
CA CYS A 51 0.05 12.43 9.19
C CYS A 51 0.16 12.57 10.72
N PRO A 52 1.32 12.33 11.34
CA PRO A 52 1.46 12.36 12.81
C PRO A 52 1.29 13.76 13.39
N LYS A 53 1.40 14.81 12.56
CA LYS A 53 1.26 16.21 12.98
C LYS A 53 -0.18 16.69 13.03
N CYS A 54 -1.03 16.31 12.07
CA CYS A 54 -2.40 16.82 11.97
C CYS A 54 -3.48 15.73 12.06
N GLY A 55 -3.08 14.45 12.11
CA GLY A 55 -4.00 13.31 12.18
C GLY A 55 -4.73 13.01 10.88
N HIS A 56 -4.42 13.70 9.78
CA HIS A 56 -5.07 13.45 8.51
C HIS A 56 -4.65 12.08 7.93
N GLU A 57 -5.64 11.25 7.64
CA GLU A 57 -5.48 9.95 6.99
C GLU A 57 -5.48 10.09 5.47
N LYS A 58 -4.63 9.30 4.82
CA LYS A 58 -4.60 9.14 3.37
C LYS A 58 -4.39 7.68 3.00
N TYR A 59 -5.11 7.24 1.99
CA TYR A 59 -5.04 5.89 1.44
C TYR A 59 -4.25 5.95 0.13
N PHE A 60 -3.15 5.20 0.06
CA PHE A 60 -2.43 4.98 -1.19
C PHE A 60 -2.78 3.60 -1.74
N LYS A 61 -3.03 3.52 -3.04
CA LYS A 61 -3.41 2.28 -3.71
C LYS A 61 -2.45 2.03 -4.88
N PHE A 62 -1.74 0.91 -4.82
CA PHE A 62 -0.78 0.49 -5.84
C PHE A 62 -1.21 -0.86 -6.40
N CYS A 63 -0.99 -1.08 -7.70
CA CYS A 63 -1.28 -2.39 -8.29
C CYS A 63 -0.28 -3.41 -7.73
N ALA A 64 -0.71 -4.60 -7.33
CA ALA A 64 0.18 -5.61 -6.77
C ALA A 64 0.30 -6.84 -7.72
N PRO A 65 0.83 -6.66 -8.95
CA PRO A 65 0.79 -7.68 -10.01
C PRO A 65 1.60 -8.95 -9.71
N PHE A 66 2.36 -8.96 -8.61
CA PHE A 66 3.14 -10.09 -8.14
C PHE A 66 2.36 -11.04 -7.22
N ILE A 67 1.17 -10.63 -6.76
CA ILE A 67 0.32 -11.46 -5.93
C ILE A 67 -0.52 -12.37 -6.85
N ASN A 68 -0.13 -13.65 -6.93
CA ASN A 68 -0.89 -14.69 -7.63
C ASN A 68 -1.89 -15.38 -6.69
N ASP A 69 -2.91 -16.04 -7.25
CA ASP A 69 -3.99 -16.75 -6.54
C ASP A 69 -3.52 -17.73 -5.44
N GLU A 70 -2.34 -18.34 -5.58
CA GLU A 70 -1.78 -19.25 -4.57
C GLU A 70 -1.25 -18.54 -3.31
N LEU A 71 -0.67 -17.34 -3.45
CA LEU A 71 -0.28 -16.50 -2.31
C LEU A 71 -1.50 -15.82 -1.67
N PHE A 72 -2.57 -15.63 -2.46
CA PHE A 72 -3.82 -14.98 -2.07
C PHE A 72 -4.57 -15.75 -0.97
N LYS A 73 -4.57 -17.09 -0.98
CA LYS A 73 -5.31 -17.92 -0.01
C LYS A 73 -4.91 -17.73 1.46
N ASN A 74 -3.71 -17.23 1.72
CA ASN A 74 -3.20 -17.03 3.09
C ASN A 74 -3.34 -15.58 3.58
N ALA A 75 -3.59 -14.61 2.69
CA ALA A 75 -3.62 -13.18 3.00
C ALA A 75 -5.03 -12.62 3.21
N ILE A 76 -6.09 -13.37 2.87
CA ILE A 76 -7.47 -12.92 3.03
C ILE A 76 -7.86 -12.97 4.52
N LYS A 77 -8.00 -11.80 5.15
CA LYS A 77 -9.06 -11.61 6.16
C LYS A 77 -10.34 -11.35 5.38
N THR A 78 -11.19 -12.36 5.28
CA THR A 78 -12.49 -12.22 4.64
C THR A 78 -13.31 -11.31 5.55
N PHE A 79 -13.57 -10.08 5.14
CA PHE A 79 -14.63 -9.30 5.76
C PHE A 79 -15.96 -9.91 5.29
N GLN A 80 -16.64 -10.61 6.21
CA GLN A 80 -18.06 -10.93 6.14
C GLN A 80 -18.87 -9.78 6.69
#